data_AF-A0AAV9TG36-F1
#
_entry.id   AF-A0AAV9TG36-F1
#
_cell.length_a   1.000
_cell.length_b   1.000
_cell.length_c   1.000
_cell.angle_alpha   90.00
_cell.angle_beta   90.00
_cell.angle_gamma   90.00
#
_symmetry.space_group_name_H-M   'P 1'
#
loop_
_entity.id
_entity.type
_entity.pdbx_description
1 polymer ?
#
loop_
_entity_poly.entity_id
_entity_poly.type
_entity_poly.pdbx_seq_one_letter_code
_entity_poly.pdbx_strand_id
1 'polypeptide(L)'
;MPDLGPRSARLLLVSLLLAGRALAQSHPSPGLPMVINTWGGPFTAATDAAYQALVRPGASALDAVEIGCATCEANQCDGSVGFGGSPDERCETTLDAMIMDGVTMKSGSVAGLRRVKNAIGVARHVLEYTSHTMLAGDLATDFAVENGFPAENLTTEASAARCAEWRRSNCQSNYRQNVTPDPKSSCGPYTPVELDSGAAGYFDLIAPNSAQASHDTISMMALDASGVMAAGTSTNGASFKVPGRVGDGPITGSGSYVDGDVGACGATGDGDIMMRFLPCYQAVESMRRGMSPQEAARDAVVRMVRKYPAVASGIVVVNNKGEHGGAGSGWTFTYAFRGGKMNATEVVTVPPVCEERRLITKIDLLLVPYSVLGYWVKYVDQSNLNNAYVAGLKEDLGFYGNELVQLQTLFTLGSVLGQIPFLFIMTYVPIQYLIPICDIMWGIFTLLQYRVNSYAELAAYRFMVGWFEAAFFPAMHYVFGSWYRGHEIARRGGIFYTGLAAGTLTAGLIQAGASRSLEGVHGLEGWRWMYIICAITLIPHFRTTPTSAPPNFSSFNNITTFFKLS
;
A
#
# COMPACT_ATOMS: atom_id res chain seq x y z
N MET A 1 40.41 -14.58 7.35
CA MET A 1 39.33 -14.09 6.45
C MET A 1 39.70 -12.67 6.06
N PRO A 2 39.79 -12.33 4.77
CA PRO A 2 40.51 -11.15 4.32
C PRO A 2 39.69 -9.86 4.51
N ASP A 3 40.45 -8.79 4.76
CA ASP A 3 40.08 -7.38 4.90
C ASP A 3 39.25 -6.87 3.70
N LEU A 4 38.03 -6.43 3.96
CA LEU A 4 37.20 -5.67 3.01
C LEU A 4 37.17 -4.21 3.46
N GLY A 5 38.01 -3.39 2.82
CA GLY A 5 38.18 -1.97 3.15
C GLY A 5 36.98 -1.07 2.79
N PRO A 6 36.97 0.18 3.28
CA PRO A 6 35.82 1.12 3.27
C PRO A 6 35.36 1.63 1.88
N ARG A 7 35.95 1.15 0.77
CA ARG A 7 35.54 1.53 -0.60
C ARG A 7 34.42 0.65 -1.17
N SER A 8 34.31 -0.62 -0.75
CA SER A 8 33.26 -1.55 -1.19
C SER A 8 31.89 -1.23 -0.58
N ALA A 9 31.85 -0.66 0.63
CA ALA A 9 30.61 -0.20 1.28
C ALA A 9 29.95 0.99 0.56
N ARG A 10 30.75 1.88 -0.06
CA ARG A 10 30.22 3.01 -0.85
C ARG A 10 29.64 2.56 -2.19
N LEU A 11 30.23 1.54 -2.84
CA LEU A 11 29.66 0.98 -4.09
C LEU A 11 28.33 0.26 -3.85
N LEU A 12 28.17 -0.43 -2.71
CA LEU A 12 26.92 -1.09 -2.33
C LEU A 12 25.79 -0.09 -2.05
N LEU A 13 26.08 1.06 -1.43
CA LEU A 13 25.07 2.10 -1.18
C LEU A 13 24.60 2.80 -2.47
N VAL A 14 25.51 3.06 -3.41
CA VAL A 14 25.16 3.71 -4.69
C VAL A 14 24.36 2.77 -5.60
N SER A 15 24.67 1.47 -5.59
CA SER A 15 23.89 0.48 -6.34
C SER A 15 22.50 0.22 -5.72
N LEU A 16 22.32 0.36 -4.40
CA LEU A 16 21.00 0.31 -3.77
C LEU A 16 20.12 1.55 -4.03
N LEU A 17 20.71 2.74 -4.15
CA LEU A 17 19.99 3.97 -4.51
C LEU A 17 19.49 3.97 -5.97
N LEU A 18 20.21 3.29 -6.86
CA LEU A 18 19.79 3.09 -8.26
C LEU A 18 18.73 1.99 -8.40
N ALA A 19 18.78 0.94 -7.58
CA ALA A 19 17.78 -0.14 -7.60
C ALA A 19 16.40 0.31 -7.10
N GLY A 20 16.33 1.27 -6.17
CA GLY A 20 15.07 1.83 -5.67
C GLY A 20 14.32 2.73 -6.68
N ARG A 21 15.03 3.34 -7.64
CA ARG A 21 14.44 4.19 -8.68
C ARG A 21 13.85 3.40 -9.86
N ALA A 22 14.37 2.20 -10.12
CA ALA A 22 13.97 1.40 -11.28
C ALA A 22 12.54 0.83 -11.21
N LEU A 23 11.93 0.77 -10.01
CA LEU A 23 10.60 0.17 -9.80
C LEU A 23 9.43 1.18 -9.81
N ALA A 24 9.72 2.48 -9.91
CA ALA A 24 8.72 3.56 -9.81
C ALA A 24 8.58 4.40 -11.07
N GLN A 25 9.32 4.08 -12.14
CA GLN A 25 9.34 4.90 -13.34
C GLN A 25 8.26 4.44 -14.33
N SER A 26 7.38 5.35 -14.75
CA SER A 26 6.45 5.11 -15.85
C SER A 26 7.20 4.82 -17.14
N HIS A 27 6.59 4.00 -18.00
CA HIS A 27 7.09 3.82 -19.35
C HIS A 27 6.86 5.12 -20.15
N PRO A 28 7.86 5.55 -20.95
CA PRO A 28 7.73 6.75 -21.76
C PRO A 28 6.67 6.55 -22.84
N SER A 29 6.09 7.66 -23.31
CA SER A 29 5.10 7.65 -24.38
C SER A 29 5.67 7.07 -25.69
N PRO A 30 5.00 6.11 -26.33
CA PRO A 30 5.37 5.63 -27.67
C PRO A 30 5.03 6.63 -28.79
N GLY A 31 4.39 7.75 -28.46
CA GLY A 31 3.84 8.73 -29.39
C GLY A 31 2.37 8.46 -29.71
N LEU A 32 1.65 9.52 -30.11
CA LEU A 32 0.25 9.46 -30.50
C LEU A 32 0.09 9.23 -32.03
N PRO A 33 -0.99 8.58 -32.49
CA PRO A 33 -2.05 7.94 -31.69
C PRO A 33 -1.55 6.71 -30.94
N MET A 34 -2.27 6.27 -29.90
CA MET A 34 -1.88 5.14 -29.04
C MET A 34 -3.11 4.32 -28.61
N VAL A 35 -2.94 3.01 -28.51
CA VAL A 35 -3.89 2.07 -27.91
C VAL A 35 -3.17 1.23 -26.86
N ILE A 36 -3.84 0.95 -25.76
CA ILE A 36 -3.35 0.12 -24.65
C ILE A 36 -4.48 -0.73 -24.08
N ASN A 37 -4.23 -1.99 -23.75
CA ASN A 37 -5.23 -2.86 -23.12
C ASN A 37 -4.62 -3.82 -22.08
N THR A 38 -5.48 -4.41 -21.27
CA THR A 38 -5.11 -5.51 -20.35
C THR A 38 -4.77 -6.78 -21.14
N TRP A 39 -3.81 -7.53 -20.60
CA TRP A 39 -3.30 -8.82 -21.11
C TRP A 39 -2.48 -8.75 -22.41
N GLY A 40 -1.48 -9.63 -22.50
CA GLY A 40 -0.74 -9.93 -23.74
C GLY A 40 -1.29 -11.18 -24.45
N GLY A 41 -0.47 -11.81 -25.29
CA GLY A 41 -0.85 -13.08 -25.95
C GLY A 41 -2.03 -12.92 -26.90
N PRO A 42 -3.19 -13.62 -26.70
CA PRO A 42 -4.33 -13.52 -27.62
C PRO A 42 -4.97 -12.12 -27.69
N PHE A 43 -4.73 -11.26 -26.69
CA PHE A 43 -5.25 -9.89 -26.62
C PHE A 43 -4.49 -8.88 -27.48
N THR A 44 -3.32 -9.25 -28.02
CA THR A 44 -2.56 -8.36 -28.92
C THR A 44 -3.28 -8.12 -30.24
N ALA A 45 -4.07 -9.10 -30.72
CA ALA A 45 -4.90 -8.95 -31.91
C ALA A 45 -5.94 -7.83 -31.75
N ALA A 46 -6.50 -7.67 -30.55
CA ALA A 46 -7.42 -6.58 -30.22
C ALA A 46 -6.70 -5.23 -30.24
N THR A 47 -5.47 -5.17 -29.70
CA THR A 47 -4.63 -3.95 -29.74
C THR A 47 -4.31 -3.55 -31.16
N ASP A 48 -3.92 -4.50 -32.01
CA ASP A 48 -3.60 -4.24 -33.42
C ASP A 48 -4.83 -3.77 -34.20
N ALA A 49 -5.99 -4.40 -33.99
CA ALA A 49 -7.24 -4.02 -34.65
C ALA A 49 -7.69 -2.60 -34.27
N ALA A 50 -7.65 -2.27 -32.98
CA ALA A 50 -7.95 -0.93 -32.48
C ALA A 50 -6.99 0.13 -33.02
N TYR A 51 -5.68 -0.16 -33.03
CA TYR A 51 -4.68 0.76 -33.57
C TYR A 51 -4.89 1.01 -35.06
N GLN A 52 -5.16 -0.05 -35.83
CA GLN A 52 -5.47 0.05 -37.26
C GLN A 52 -6.77 0.80 -37.54
N ALA A 53 -7.73 0.79 -36.64
CA ALA A 53 -8.92 1.61 -36.72
C ALA A 53 -8.60 3.08 -36.42
N LEU A 54 -7.83 3.34 -35.36
CA LEU A 54 -7.50 4.68 -34.87
C LEU A 54 -6.69 5.51 -35.87
N VAL A 55 -5.87 4.86 -36.71
CA VAL A 55 -5.08 5.56 -37.75
C VAL A 55 -5.89 5.88 -39.02
N ARG A 56 -7.15 5.43 -39.12
CA ARG A 56 -7.98 5.72 -40.30
C ARG A 56 -8.43 7.19 -40.25
N PRO A 57 -8.45 7.89 -41.41
CA PRO A 57 -8.95 9.26 -41.45
C PRO A 57 -10.39 9.35 -40.93
N GLY A 58 -10.62 10.21 -39.94
CA GLY A 58 -11.95 10.47 -39.37
C GLY A 58 -12.42 9.45 -38.32
N ALA A 59 -11.61 8.46 -37.94
CA ALA A 59 -11.94 7.57 -36.82
C ALA A 59 -11.72 8.27 -35.47
N SER A 60 -12.65 8.07 -34.54
CA SER A 60 -12.57 8.56 -33.17
C SER A 60 -11.90 7.55 -32.23
N ALA A 61 -11.48 8.01 -31.05
CA ALA A 61 -11.00 7.12 -29.99
C ALA A 61 -12.08 6.10 -29.57
N LEU A 62 -13.37 6.47 -29.60
CA LEU A 62 -14.49 5.55 -29.32
C LEU A 62 -14.56 4.43 -30.36
N ASP A 63 -14.38 4.74 -31.65
CA ASP A 63 -14.37 3.73 -32.72
C ASP A 63 -13.26 2.69 -32.52
N ALA A 64 -12.08 3.16 -32.12
CA ALA A 64 -10.94 2.28 -31.87
C ALA A 64 -11.19 1.33 -30.69
N VAL A 65 -11.76 1.85 -29.58
CA VAL A 65 -12.11 1.04 -28.40
C VAL A 65 -13.18 0.01 -28.74
N GLU A 66 -14.25 0.40 -29.44
CA GLU A 66 -15.31 -0.53 -29.87
C GLU A 66 -14.73 -1.65 -30.74
N ILE A 67 -13.97 -1.30 -31.78
CA ILE A 67 -13.40 -2.28 -32.72
C ILE A 67 -12.44 -3.23 -32.00
N GLY A 68 -11.60 -2.72 -31.11
CA GLY A 68 -10.66 -3.53 -30.35
C GLY A 68 -11.36 -4.53 -29.42
N CYS A 69 -12.28 -4.06 -28.59
CA CYS A 69 -13.06 -4.93 -27.70
C CYS A 69 -13.90 -5.94 -28.49
N ALA A 70 -14.58 -5.52 -29.57
CA ALA A 70 -15.39 -6.40 -30.41
C ALA A 70 -14.54 -7.45 -31.13
N THR A 71 -13.30 -7.12 -31.51
CA THR A 71 -12.34 -8.09 -32.06
C THR A 71 -12.03 -9.18 -31.03
N CYS A 72 -11.89 -8.80 -29.76
CA CYS A 72 -11.63 -9.77 -28.70
C CYS A 72 -12.85 -10.64 -28.37
N GLU A 73 -14.05 -10.05 -28.39
CA GLU A 73 -15.32 -10.78 -28.27
C GLU A 73 -15.52 -11.80 -29.41
N ALA A 74 -15.14 -11.43 -30.63
CA ALA A 74 -15.23 -12.30 -31.79
C ALA A 74 -14.18 -13.42 -31.77
N ASN A 75 -12.95 -13.10 -31.38
CA ASN A 75 -11.84 -14.06 -31.32
C ASN A 75 -11.85 -14.95 -30.07
N GLN A 76 -12.75 -14.67 -29.11
CA GLN A 76 -12.82 -15.34 -27.83
C GLN A 76 -11.46 -15.36 -27.12
N CYS A 77 -10.82 -14.18 -26.97
CA CYS A 77 -9.50 -14.07 -26.35
C CYS A 77 -9.47 -14.90 -25.06
N ASP A 78 -8.62 -15.93 -25.03
CA ASP A 78 -8.46 -16.96 -23.98
C ASP A 78 -9.73 -17.74 -23.53
N GLY A 79 -10.90 -17.41 -24.05
CA GLY A 79 -12.19 -17.98 -23.66
C GLY A 79 -12.87 -17.31 -22.46
N SER A 80 -12.43 -16.11 -22.04
CA SER A 80 -13.05 -15.27 -20.98
C SER A 80 -13.81 -14.04 -21.50
N VAL A 81 -13.69 -13.73 -22.80
CA VAL A 81 -14.36 -12.58 -23.45
C VAL A 81 -15.15 -13.06 -24.67
N GLY A 82 -16.39 -12.60 -24.83
CA GLY A 82 -17.26 -12.90 -25.97
C GLY A 82 -18.07 -14.19 -25.84
N PHE A 83 -18.66 -14.65 -26.94
CA PHE A 83 -19.52 -15.84 -26.91
C PHE A 83 -18.75 -17.09 -26.49
N GLY A 84 -19.40 -18.06 -25.85
CA GLY A 84 -18.80 -19.32 -25.45
C GLY A 84 -17.89 -19.27 -24.21
N GLY A 85 -17.62 -18.09 -23.66
CA GLY A 85 -16.82 -17.88 -22.45
C GLY A 85 -17.60 -17.96 -21.14
N SER A 86 -16.92 -18.32 -20.06
CA SER A 86 -17.36 -18.28 -18.65
C SER A 86 -18.89 -18.36 -18.40
N PRO A 87 -19.56 -19.51 -18.65
CA PRO A 87 -20.98 -19.62 -18.41
C PRO A 87 -21.31 -19.58 -16.91
N ASP A 88 -22.54 -19.21 -16.54
CA ASP A 88 -23.03 -19.20 -15.16
C ASP A 88 -23.36 -20.62 -14.63
N GLU A 89 -23.84 -20.73 -13.39
CA GLU A 89 -24.25 -22.04 -12.81
C GLU A 89 -25.40 -22.73 -13.56
N ARG A 90 -26.17 -21.98 -14.38
CA ARG A 90 -27.20 -22.53 -15.29
C ARG A 90 -26.63 -22.92 -16.65
N CYS A 91 -25.32 -22.75 -16.82
CA CYS A 91 -24.58 -22.96 -18.05
C CYS A 91 -24.96 -22.01 -19.19
N GLU A 92 -25.40 -20.80 -18.83
CA GLU A 92 -25.68 -19.74 -19.79
C GLU A 92 -24.53 -18.73 -19.81
N THR A 93 -24.11 -18.35 -21.01
CA THR A 93 -23.12 -17.29 -21.21
C THR A 93 -23.82 -15.94 -21.18
N THR A 94 -23.30 -15.02 -20.36
CA THR A 94 -23.76 -13.63 -20.27
C THR A 94 -22.57 -12.70 -20.38
N LEU A 95 -22.74 -11.56 -21.04
CA LEU A 95 -21.67 -10.59 -21.31
C LEU A 95 -21.92 -9.29 -20.55
N ASP A 96 -20.85 -8.70 -20.08
CA ASP A 96 -20.82 -7.42 -19.39
C ASP A 96 -19.86 -6.49 -20.16
N ALA A 97 -20.29 -5.26 -20.47
CA ALA A 97 -19.44 -4.30 -21.17
C ALA A 97 -19.74 -2.85 -20.76
N MET A 98 -18.75 -1.97 -20.91
CA MET A 98 -18.91 -0.52 -20.83
C MET A 98 -18.00 0.20 -21.80
N ILE A 99 -18.42 1.37 -22.25
CA ILE A 99 -17.60 2.31 -23.02
C ILE A 99 -17.82 3.73 -22.50
N MET A 100 -16.76 4.53 -22.47
CA MET A 100 -16.77 5.89 -21.92
C MET A 100 -15.98 6.83 -22.83
N ASP A 101 -16.57 8.00 -23.07
CA ASP A 101 -15.97 9.11 -23.80
C ASP A 101 -15.25 10.05 -22.82
N GLY A 102 -13.95 10.25 -23.02
CA GLY A 102 -13.10 11.09 -22.18
C GLY A 102 -13.33 12.58 -22.35
N VAL A 103 -14.09 13.02 -23.36
CA VAL A 103 -14.40 14.45 -23.60
C VAL A 103 -15.72 14.81 -22.94
N THR A 104 -16.78 14.05 -23.24
CA THR A 104 -18.12 14.36 -22.74
C THR A 104 -18.41 13.77 -21.36
N MET A 105 -17.53 12.89 -20.86
CA MET A 105 -17.73 12.08 -19.65
C MET A 105 -18.95 11.16 -19.72
N LYS A 106 -19.59 11.01 -20.91
CA LYS A 106 -20.67 10.06 -21.12
C LYS A 106 -20.14 8.65 -21.04
N SER A 107 -20.90 7.77 -20.42
CA SER A 107 -20.67 6.34 -20.44
C SER A 107 -21.93 5.59 -20.83
N GLY A 108 -21.75 4.48 -21.53
CA GLY A 108 -22.78 3.51 -21.85
C GLY A 108 -22.33 2.13 -21.42
N SER A 109 -23.27 1.32 -20.95
CA SER A 109 -22.97 0.03 -20.34
C SER A 109 -24.12 -0.95 -20.46
N VAL A 110 -23.76 -2.22 -20.54
CA VAL A 110 -24.67 -3.36 -20.45
C VAL A 110 -24.14 -4.39 -19.45
N ALA A 111 -25.04 -4.94 -18.64
CA ALA A 111 -24.72 -5.98 -17.66
C ALA A 111 -25.65 -7.19 -17.81
N GLY A 112 -25.10 -8.40 -17.72
CA GLY A 112 -25.87 -9.63 -17.90
C GLY A 112 -26.52 -9.72 -19.29
N LEU A 113 -25.88 -9.18 -20.33
CA LEU A 113 -26.40 -9.18 -21.69
C LEU A 113 -26.46 -10.62 -22.21
N ARG A 114 -27.64 -11.01 -22.66
CA ARG A 114 -27.93 -12.36 -23.18
C ARG A 114 -28.10 -12.30 -24.68
N ARG A 115 -27.74 -13.39 -25.35
CA ARG A 115 -28.05 -13.64 -26.77
C ARG A 115 -27.51 -12.61 -27.78
N VAL A 116 -26.54 -11.76 -27.42
CA VAL A 116 -25.94 -10.79 -28.34
C VAL A 116 -24.42 -10.90 -28.20
N LYS A 117 -23.72 -11.13 -29.32
CA LYS A 117 -22.27 -11.39 -29.31
C LYS A 117 -21.42 -10.14 -29.11
N ASN A 118 -21.84 -9.01 -29.70
CA ASN A 118 -21.11 -7.75 -29.66
C ASN A 118 -21.61 -6.91 -28.46
N ALA A 119 -21.06 -7.15 -27.27
CA ALA A 119 -21.53 -6.49 -26.05
C ALA A 119 -21.05 -5.04 -25.96
N ILE A 120 -19.79 -4.76 -26.36
CA ILE A 120 -19.25 -3.40 -26.38
C ILE A 120 -20.00 -2.50 -27.37
N GLY A 121 -20.45 -3.03 -28.50
CA GLY A 121 -21.26 -2.29 -29.47
C GLY A 121 -22.63 -1.91 -28.92
N VAL A 122 -23.26 -2.79 -28.13
CA VAL A 122 -24.52 -2.44 -27.43
C VAL A 122 -24.26 -1.38 -26.36
N ALA A 123 -23.16 -1.49 -25.60
CA ALA A 123 -22.77 -0.46 -24.64
C ALA A 123 -22.56 0.92 -25.33
N ARG A 124 -21.99 0.93 -26.54
CA ARG A 124 -21.91 2.14 -27.36
C ARG A 124 -23.28 2.68 -27.76
N HIS A 125 -24.22 1.81 -28.13
CA HIS A 125 -25.58 2.26 -28.44
C HIS A 125 -26.31 2.83 -27.22
N VAL A 126 -26.05 2.32 -26.01
CA VAL A 126 -26.57 2.94 -24.78
C VAL A 126 -26.03 4.37 -24.63
N LEU A 127 -24.73 4.59 -24.88
CA LEU A 127 -24.07 5.90 -24.81
C LEU A 127 -24.64 6.91 -25.82
N GLU A 128 -24.88 6.46 -27.06
CA GLU A 128 -25.26 7.33 -28.19
C GLU A 128 -26.77 7.57 -28.30
N TYR A 129 -27.60 6.56 -28.07
CA TYR A 129 -29.03 6.58 -28.38
C TYR A 129 -29.94 6.65 -27.15
N THR A 130 -29.38 6.78 -25.94
CA THR A 130 -30.18 6.94 -24.72
C THR A 130 -29.64 8.08 -23.85
N SER A 131 -30.46 8.56 -22.91
CA SER A 131 -29.99 9.42 -21.81
C SER A 131 -29.54 8.62 -20.58
N HIS A 132 -29.53 7.30 -20.68
CA HIS A 132 -29.19 6.39 -19.59
C HIS A 132 -27.74 5.91 -19.71
N THR A 133 -27.18 5.44 -18.59
CA THR A 133 -25.80 4.97 -18.53
C THR A 133 -25.69 3.46 -18.63
N MET A 134 -26.67 2.72 -18.11
CA MET A 134 -26.57 1.26 -17.99
C MET A 134 -27.92 0.59 -18.19
N LEU A 135 -27.94 -0.46 -19.02
CA LEU A 135 -29.06 -1.39 -19.18
C LEU A 135 -28.64 -2.79 -18.71
N ALA A 136 -29.57 -3.63 -18.28
CA ALA A 136 -29.22 -4.96 -17.78
C ALA A 136 -30.22 -6.06 -18.16
N GLY A 137 -29.69 -7.30 -18.21
CA GLY A 137 -30.46 -8.52 -18.40
C GLY A 137 -31.13 -8.62 -19.78
N ASP A 138 -32.28 -9.30 -19.83
CA ASP A 138 -33.02 -9.51 -21.07
C ASP A 138 -33.53 -8.19 -21.69
N LEU A 139 -33.82 -7.16 -20.89
CA LEU A 139 -34.26 -5.86 -21.41
C LEU A 139 -33.13 -5.11 -22.13
N ALA A 140 -31.86 -5.37 -21.78
CA ALA A 140 -30.72 -4.88 -22.56
C ALA A 140 -30.62 -5.60 -23.91
N THR A 141 -30.99 -6.89 -23.96
CA THR A 141 -31.08 -7.65 -25.20
C THR A 141 -32.19 -7.11 -26.10
N ASP A 142 -33.36 -6.80 -25.55
CA ASP A 142 -34.48 -6.24 -26.32
C ASP A 142 -34.07 -4.91 -26.96
N PHE A 143 -33.44 -4.01 -26.18
CA PHE A 143 -32.86 -2.78 -26.69
C PHE A 143 -31.82 -3.04 -27.80
N ALA A 144 -30.92 -4.01 -27.62
CA ALA A 144 -29.94 -4.35 -28.64
C ALA A 144 -30.61 -4.79 -29.95
N VAL A 145 -31.66 -5.63 -29.87
CA VAL A 145 -32.40 -6.08 -31.05
C VAL A 145 -33.12 -4.93 -31.75
N GLU A 146 -33.73 -4.01 -30.99
CA GLU A 146 -34.35 -2.80 -31.52
C GLU A 146 -33.35 -1.90 -32.27
N ASN A 147 -32.08 -1.92 -31.85
CA ASN A 147 -30.98 -1.19 -32.48
C ASN A 147 -30.25 -2.01 -33.57
N GLY A 148 -30.80 -3.15 -33.99
CA GLY A 148 -30.30 -3.92 -35.14
C GLY A 148 -29.25 -4.98 -34.82
N PHE A 149 -28.97 -5.28 -33.55
CA PHE A 149 -28.09 -6.39 -33.19
C PHE A 149 -28.83 -7.74 -33.31
N PRO A 150 -28.23 -8.77 -33.93
CA PRO A 150 -28.87 -10.07 -34.07
C PRO A 150 -28.91 -10.81 -32.72
N ALA A 151 -30.07 -11.35 -32.38
CA ALA A 151 -30.23 -12.26 -31.25
C ALA A 151 -29.80 -13.69 -31.63
N GLU A 152 -28.69 -14.16 -31.06
CA GLU A 152 -28.08 -15.46 -31.35
C GLU A 152 -27.69 -16.20 -30.07
N ASN A 153 -27.57 -17.54 -30.14
CA ASN A 153 -27.07 -18.29 -28.99
C ASN A 153 -25.58 -18.00 -28.75
N LEU A 154 -25.23 -17.72 -27.50
CA LEU A 154 -23.84 -17.48 -27.07
C LEU A 154 -23.11 -18.78 -26.72
N THR A 155 -23.80 -19.90 -26.54
CA THR A 155 -23.20 -21.18 -26.18
C THR A 155 -22.46 -21.81 -27.35
N THR A 156 -21.23 -22.27 -27.10
CA THR A 156 -20.42 -23.06 -28.04
C THR A 156 -20.33 -24.52 -27.58
N GLU A 157 -19.92 -25.42 -28.48
CA GLU A 157 -19.66 -26.83 -28.10
C GLU A 157 -18.64 -26.94 -26.97
N ALA A 158 -17.59 -26.10 -26.99
CA ALA A 158 -16.60 -26.02 -25.92
C ALA A 158 -17.21 -25.55 -24.58
N SER A 159 -18.08 -24.53 -24.59
CA SER A 159 -18.76 -24.08 -23.37
C SER A 159 -19.72 -25.15 -22.82
N ALA A 160 -20.45 -25.84 -23.69
CA ALA A 160 -21.31 -26.95 -23.32
C ALA A 160 -20.52 -28.13 -22.70
N ALA A 161 -19.36 -28.45 -23.27
CA ALA A 161 -18.46 -29.48 -22.73
C ALA A 161 -17.89 -29.08 -21.35
N ARG A 162 -17.46 -27.83 -21.17
CA ARG A 162 -17.01 -27.29 -19.87
C ARG A 162 -18.10 -27.36 -18.82
N CYS A 163 -19.33 -26.98 -19.17
CA CYS A 163 -20.48 -27.10 -18.30
C CYS A 163 -20.77 -28.55 -17.89
N ALA A 164 -20.74 -29.49 -18.85
CA ALA A 164 -20.97 -30.89 -18.56
C ALA A 164 -19.91 -31.45 -17.59
N GLU A 165 -18.66 -31.07 -17.77
CA GLU A 165 -17.55 -31.48 -16.89
C GLU A 165 -17.66 -30.87 -15.48
N TRP A 166 -18.03 -29.59 -15.39
CA TRP A 166 -18.26 -28.92 -14.10
C TRP A 166 -19.40 -29.58 -13.31
N ARG A 167 -20.49 -29.99 -13.99
CA ARG A 167 -21.59 -30.74 -13.37
C ARG A 167 -21.15 -32.13 -12.89
N ARG A 168 -20.29 -32.83 -13.66
CA ARG A 168 -19.69 -34.11 -13.22
C ARG A 168 -18.77 -33.92 -12.01
N SER A 169 -18.14 -32.76 -11.90
CA SER A 169 -17.26 -32.37 -10.80
C SER A 169 -18.01 -31.79 -9.59
N ASN A 170 -19.27 -32.19 -9.38
CA ASN A 170 -20.12 -31.70 -8.28
C ASN A 170 -20.20 -30.17 -8.20
N CYS A 171 -20.20 -29.49 -9.36
CA CYS A 171 -20.33 -28.05 -9.47
C CYS A 171 -19.21 -27.27 -8.76
N GLN A 172 -17.97 -27.76 -8.85
CA GLN A 172 -16.80 -27.10 -8.27
C GLN A 172 -15.87 -26.51 -9.34
N SER A 173 -15.32 -25.30 -9.12
CA SER A 173 -15.64 -24.36 -8.03
C SER A 173 -17.00 -23.66 -8.24
N ASN A 174 -17.61 -23.18 -7.16
CA ASN A 174 -18.77 -22.27 -7.19
C ASN A 174 -18.62 -21.14 -6.17
N TYR A 175 -19.57 -20.20 -6.16
CA TYR A 175 -19.53 -18.99 -5.32
C TYR A 175 -20.59 -18.98 -4.22
N ARG A 176 -21.25 -20.11 -3.96
CA ARG A 176 -22.30 -20.20 -2.95
C ARG A 176 -21.67 -20.30 -1.57
N GLN A 177 -22.17 -19.51 -0.63
CA GLN A 177 -21.69 -19.45 0.75
C GLN A 177 -22.89 -19.46 1.69
N ASN A 178 -22.75 -20.06 2.88
CA ASN A 178 -23.77 -20.05 3.92
C ASN A 178 -25.12 -20.63 3.45
N VAL A 179 -25.06 -21.77 2.75
CA VAL A 179 -26.22 -22.50 2.24
C VAL A 179 -26.15 -23.98 2.59
N THR A 180 -27.31 -24.63 2.61
CA THR A 180 -27.47 -26.08 2.74
C THR A 180 -28.23 -26.65 1.53
N PRO A 181 -27.83 -27.79 0.95
CA PRO A 181 -26.67 -28.63 1.31
C PRO A 181 -25.32 -27.92 1.07
N ASP A 182 -24.23 -28.42 1.69
CA ASP A 182 -22.91 -27.78 1.64
C ASP A 182 -22.46 -27.53 0.18
N PRO A 183 -22.20 -26.27 -0.20
CA PRO A 183 -21.86 -25.90 -1.57
C PRO A 183 -20.56 -26.52 -2.06
N LYS A 184 -19.67 -27.03 -1.19
CA LYS A 184 -18.44 -27.71 -1.60
C LYS A 184 -18.66 -29.14 -2.09
N SER A 185 -19.82 -29.74 -1.80
CA SER A 185 -20.10 -31.16 -2.08
C SER A 185 -21.37 -31.40 -2.88
N SER A 186 -22.22 -30.38 -3.05
CA SER A 186 -23.50 -30.48 -3.76
C SER A 186 -23.67 -29.34 -4.75
N CYS A 187 -24.41 -29.60 -5.83
CA CYS A 187 -24.86 -28.62 -6.82
C CYS A 187 -26.16 -27.88 -6.41
N GLY A 188 -26.65 -28.11 -5.19
CA GLY A 188 -27.96 -27.62 -4.75
C GLY A 188 -29.12 -28.52 -5.24
N PRO A 189 -30.37 -28.02 -5.26
CA PRO A 189 -30.77 -26.64 -4.96
C PRO A 189 -30.40 -26.23 -3.54
N TYR A 190 -29.93 -25.00 -3.39
CA TYR A 190 -29.45 -24.46 -2.13
C TYR A 190 -30.55 -23.74 -1.38
N THR A 191 -30.57 -23.89 -0.07
CA THR A 191 -31.40 -23.13 0.86
C THR A 191 -30.50 -22.29 1.77
N PRO A 192 -30.82 -20.99 1.97
CA PRO A 192 -30.04 -20.13 2.85
C PRO A 192 -30.00 -20.65 4.28
N VAL A 193 -28.83 -20.55 4.92
CA VAL A 193 -28.69 -20.75 6.36
C VAL A 193 -28.85 -19.38 7.03
N GLU A 194 -29.68 -19.29 8.08
CA GLU A 194 -29.80 -18.05 8.84
C GLU A 194 -28.47 -17.69 9.50
N LEU A 195 -28.03 -16.45 9.27
CA LEU A 195 -26.81 -15.90 9.85
C LEU A 195 -27.19 -14.96 11.01
N ASP A 196 -26.82 -15.34 12.23
CA ASP A 196 -26.90 -14.44 13.37
C ASP A 196 -25.71 -13.48 13.34
N SER A 197 -25.98 -12.20 13.05
CA SER A 197 -24.98 -11.13 13.04
C SER A 197 -24.31 -10.88 14.40
N GLY A 198 -24.88 -11.39 15.50
CA GLY A 198 -24.30 -11.33 16.84
C GLY A 198 -23.38 -12.52 17.18
N ALA A 199 -23.34 -13.56 16.34
CA ALA A 199 -22.54 -14.75 16.60
C ALA A 199 -21.04 -14.49 16.40
N ALA A 200 -20.21 -15.07 17.27
CA ALA A 200 -18.75 -14.89 17.27
C ALA A 200 -18.06 -15.26 15.94
N GLY A 201 -18.71 -16.08 15.08
CA GLY A 201 -18.20 -16.51 13.77
C GLY A 201 -18.70 -15.68 12.57
N TYR A 202 -19.58 -14.69 12.76
CA TYR A 202 -20.11 -13.88 11.64
C TYR A 202 -19.00 -13.13 10.88
N PHE A 203 -17.98 -12.65 11.61
CA PHE A 203 -16.83 -11.97 11.01
C PHE A 203 -15.94 -12.89 10.18
N ASP A 204 -15.88 -14.19 10.49
CA ASP A 204 -15.10 -15.17 9.74
C ASP A 204 -15.79 -15.52 8.40
N LEU A 205 -17.11 -15.36 8.30
CA LEU A 205 -17.88 -15.54 7.06
C LEU A 205 -17.64 -14.42 6.03
N ILE A 206 -17.12 -13.27 6.48
CA ILE A 206 -16.76 -12.11 5.64
C ILE A 206 -15.23 -11.99 5.55
N ALA A 207 -14.49 -13.03 5.94
CA ALA A 207 -13.05 -12.96 6.11
C ALA A 207 -12.33 -12.57 4.79
N PRO A 208 -11.49 -11.52 4.80
CA PRO A 208 -10.82 -10.98 3.61
C PRO A 208 -9.72 -11.88 3.02
N ASN A 209 -9.60 -13.13 3.48
CA ASN A 209 -8.54 -14.06 3.15
C ASN A 209 -8.96 -15.12 2.12
N SER A 210 -10.22 -15.16 1.68
CA SER A 210 -10.64 -16.07 0.62
C SER A 210 -10.07 -15.61 -0.72
N ALA A 211 -9.16 -16.41 -1.29
CA ALA A 211 -8.76 -16.26 -2.68
C ALA A 211 -9.94 -16.65 -3.58
N GLN A 212 -10.52 -15.69 -4.28
CA GLN A 212 -11.54 -15.95 -5.29
C GLN A 212 -10.85 -16.28 -6.63
N ALA A 213 -11.42 -17.22 -7.39
CA ALA A 213 -10.96 -17.49 -8.74
C ALA A 213 -11.14 -16.21 -9.58
N SER A 214 -10.05 -15.78 -10.22
CA SER A 214 -10.06 -14.60 -11.06
C SER A 214 -10.27 -14.97 -12.52
N HIS A 215 -10.69 -13.99 -13.31
CA HIS A 215 -10.94 -14.16 -14.73
C HIS A 215 -10.28 -13.01 -15.48
N ASP A 216 -9.88 -13.32 -16.70
CA ASP A 216 -9.31 -12.34 -17.60
C ASP A 216 -10.45 -11.48 -18.18
N THR A 217 -10.16 -10.20 -18.40
CA THR A 217 -11.10 -9.19 -18.87
C THR A 217 -10.31 -8.25 -19.75
N ILE A 218 -10.86 -7.91 -20.92
CA ILE A 218 -10.25 -6.90 -21.78
C ILE A 218 -10.78 -5.52 -21.39
N SER A 219 -9.87 -4.68 -20.92
CA SER A 219 -10.08 -3.24 -20.75
C SER A 219 -9.11 -2.53 -21.67
N MET A 220 -9.62 -1.64 -22.52
CA MET A 220 -8.88 -0.97 -23.58
C MET A 220 -9.06 0.54 -23.49
N MET A 221 -7.98 1.27 -23.74
CA MET A 221 -7.96 2.73 -23.83
C MET A 221 -7.30 3.14 -25.13
N ALA A 222 -7.88 4.15 -25.78
CA ALA A 222 -7.36 4.73 -27.01
C ALA A 222 -7.15 6.24 -26.83
N LEU A 223 -6.04 6.73 -27.36
CA LEU A 223 -5.65 8.13 -27.43
C LEU A 223 -5.41 8.48 -28.89
N ASP A 224 -6.24 9.33 -29.48
CA ASP A 224 -6.08 9.72 -30.88
C ASP A 224 -4.90 10.69 -31.09
N ALA A 225 -4.64 11.06 -32.35
CA ALA A 225 -3.54 11.96 -32.69
C ALA A 225 -3.71 13.40 -32.15
N SER A 226 -4.93 13.79 -31.79
CA SER A 226 -5.25 15.08 -31.18
C SER A 226 -5.22 15.07 -29.64
N GLY A 227 -5.09 13.87 -29.04
CA GLY A 227 -5.10 13.66 -27.60
C GLY A 227 -6.49 13.36 -27.03
N VAL A 228 -7.52 13.17 -27.86
CA VAL A 228 -8.84 12.74 -27.39
C VAL A 228 -8.78 11.29 -26.94
N MET A 229 -9.38 11.00 -25.78
CA MET A 229 -9.29 9.70 -25.12
C MET A 229 -10.65 9.02 -25.00
N ALA A 230 -10.65 7.69 -25.12
CA ALA A 230 -11.79 6.85 -24.80
C ALA A 230 -11.32 5.58 -24.06
N ALA A 231 -12.21 4.98 -23.29
CA ALA A 231 -11.95 3.72 -22.60
C ALA A 231 -13.16 2.79 -22.64
N GLY A 232 -12.92 1.49 -22.65
CA GLY A 232 -13.97 0.48 -22.66
C GLY A 232 -13.50 -0.86 -22.12
N THR A 233 -14.46 -1.64 -21.65
CA THR A 233 -14.23 -2.97 -21.06
C THR A 233 -15.27 -3.94 -21.58
N SER A 234 -14.86 -5.19 -21.81
CA SER A 234 -15.77 -6.31 -22.10
C SER A 234 -15.31 -7.59 -21.40
N THR A 235 -16.25 -8.36 -20.87
CA THR A 235 -15.99 -9.59 -20.12
C THR A 235 -17.20 -10.50 -20.06
N ASN A 236 -16.97 -11.80 -19.89
CA ASN A 236 -18.01 -12.76 -19.49
C ASN A 236 -18.21 -12.81 -17.98
N GLY A 237 -17.35 -12.16 -17.20
CA GLY A 237 -17.31 -12.31 -15.76
C GLY A 237 -16.70 -13.65 -15.32
N ALA A 238 -16.91 -13.98 -14.05
CA ALA A 238 -16.35 -15.18 -13.44
C ALA A 238 -17.02 -16.46 -13.98
N SER A 239 -16.21 -17.50 -14.25
CA SER A 239 -16.71 -18.82 -14.67
C SER A 239 -17.57 -19.45 -13.57
N PHE A 240 -18.73 -19.98 -13.94
CA PHE A 240 -19.74 -20.57 -13.06
C PHE A 240 -20.24 -19.61 -11.98
N LYS A 241 -20.30 -18.32 -12.31
CA LYS A 241 -20.90 -17.29 -11.45
C LYS A 241 -22.36 -17.60 -11.13
N VAL A 242 -22.83 -17.10 -9.99
CA VAL A 242 -24.27 -17.11 -9.67
C VAL A 242 -25.02 -16.35 -10.77
N PRO A 243 -26.12 -16.90 -11.34
CA PRO A 243 -26.89 -16.23 -12.38
C PRO A 243 -27.30 -14.82 -11.96
N GLY A 244 -27.01 -13.84 -12.80
CA GLY A 244 -27.22 -12.41 -12.52
C GLY A 244 -26.08 -11.70 -11.80
N ARG A 245 -24.97 -12.37 -11.46
CA ARG A 245 -23.76 -11.72 -10.95
C ARG A 245 -23.15 -10.80 -12.01
N VAL A 246 -22.90 -9.56 -11.61
CA VAL A 246 -22.22 -8.52 -12.39
C VAL A 246 -20.90 -8.20 -11.70
N GLY A 247 -19.80 -8.19 -12.46
CA GLY A 247 -18.47 -7.83 -11.97
C GLY A 247 -18.14 -6.35 -12.13
N ASP A 248 -16.86 -6.01 -12.07
CA ASP A 248 -16.35 -4.66 -12.31
C ASP A 248 -16.43 -4.21 -13.78
N GLY A 249 -16.40 -5.17 -14.71
CA GLY A 249 -16.34 -4.94 -16.15
C GLY A 249 -17.30 -3.89 -16.72
N PRO A 250 -18.61 -3.88 -16.39
CA PRO A 250 -19.54 -2.87 -16.88
C PRO A 250 -19.63 -1.62 -15.99
N ILE A 251 -18.93 -1.58 -14.85
CA ILE A 251 -19.05 -0.50 -13.87
C ILE A 251 -18.03 0.60 -14.19
N THR A 252 -18.51 1.75 -14.64
CA THR A 252 -17.70 2.96 -14.85
C THR A 252 -16.95 3.34 -13.57
N GLY A 253 -15.62 3.50 -13.65
CA GLY A 253 -14.76 3.76 -12.50
C GLY A 253 -14.16 2.52 -11.87
N SER A 254 -14.72 1.33 -12.13
CA SER A 254 -14.17 0.05 -11.70
C SER A 254 -13.41 -0.63 -12.84
N GLY A 255 -14.13 -1.13 -13.86
CA GLY A 255 -13.53 -1.84 -15.01
C GLY A 255 -12.70 -0.93 -15.90
N SER A 256 -13.26 0.22 -16.29
CA SER A 256 -12.54 1.28 -16.99
C SER A 256 -12.99 2.67 -16.56
N TYR A 257 -12.12 3.65 -16.74
CA TYR A 257 -12.41 5.08 -16.52
C TYR A 257 -11.51 5.94 -17.38
N VAL A 258 -12.02 7.05 -17.90
CA VAL A 258 -11.26 8.02 -18.69
C VAL A 258 -11.71 9.44 -18.39
N ASP A 259 -10.73 10.33 -18.27
CA ASP A 259 -10.90 11.77 -18.29
C ASP A 259 -9.80 12.34 -19.19
N GLY A 260 -10.17 12.99 -20.29
CA GLY A 260 -9.23 13.48 -21.30
C GLY A 260 -8.23 14.52 -20.77
N ASP A 261 -8.57 15.24 -19.69
CA ASP A 261 -7.68 16.22 -19.07
C ASP A 261 -6.58 15.57 -18.21
N VAL A 262 -6.73 14.28 -17.89
CA VAL A 262 -5.87 13.57 -16.94
C VAL A 262 -5.29 12.29 -17.54
N GLY A 263 -6.14 11.34 -17.91
CA GLY A 263 -5.75 10.01 -18.34
C GLY A 263 -6.87 8.98 -18.26
N ALA A 264 -6.51 7.72 -18.49
CA ALA A 264 -7.42 6.59 -18.44
C ALA A 264 -6.83 5.39 -17.70
N CYS A 265 -7.72 4.50 -17.26
CA CYS A 265 -7.38 3.24 -16.64
C CYS A 265 -8.27 2.10 -17.16
N GLY A 266 -7.68 0.92 -17.25
CA GLY A 266 -8.35 -0.35 -17.50
C GLY A 266 -7.96 -1.38 -16.45
N ALA A 267 -8.92 -2.18 -16.03
CA ALA A 267 -8.81 -3.12 -14.93
C ALA A 267 -9.16 -4.55 -15.35
N THR A 268 -8.64 -5.52 -14.62
CA THR A 268 -8.96 -6.95 -14.74
C THR A 268 -8.78 -7.65 -13.39
N GLY A 269 -9.61 -8.66 -13.11
CA GLY A 269 -9.38 -9.58 -12.01
C GLY A 269 -10.62 -9.93 -11.19
N ASP A 270 -10.49 -9.91 -9.86
CA ASP A 270 -11.61 -10.15 -8.95
C ASP A 270 -12.56 -8.95 -8.90
N GLY A 271 -13.53 -8.95 -9.83
CA GLY A 271 -14.50 -7.88 -9.98
C GLY A 271 -15.31 -7.56 -8.72
N ASP A 272 -15.57 -8.53 -7.84
CA ASP A 272 -16.37 -8.30 -6.63
C ASP A 272 -15.58 -7.51 -5.59
N ILE A 273 -14.26 -7.67 -5.53
CA ILE A 273 -13.38 -6.85 -4.69
C ILE A 273 -13.11 -5.52 -5.39
N MET A 274 -12.82 -5.51 -6.69
CA MET A 274 -12.47 -4.30 -7.44
C MET A 274 -13.58 -3.24 -7.37
N MET A 275 -14.86 -3.65 -7.49
CA MET A 275 -16.00 -2.75 -7.33
C MET A 275 -16.06 -2.03 -5.97
N ARG A 276 -15.48 -2.61 -4.91
CA ARG A 276 -15.45 -2.00 -3.56
C ARG A 276 -14.47 -0.84 -3.46
N PHE A 277 -13.50 -0.76 -4.40
CA PHE A 277 -12.42 0.23 -4.36
C PHE A 277 -12.40 1.17 -5.56
N LEU A 278 -13.16 0.88 -6.63
CA LEU A 278 -13.20 1.66 -7.87
C LEU A 278 -11.78 2.01 -8.37
N PRO A 279 -10.94 0.99 -8.66
CA PRO A 279 -9.51 1.17 -8.84
C PRO A 279 -9.16 2.11 -9.99
N CYS A 280 -9.96 2.12 -11.07
CA CYS A 280 -9.68 2.99 -12.20
C CYS A 280 -10.04 4.45 -11.97
N TYR A 281 -11.16 4.72 -11.30
CA TYR A 281 -11.46 6.08 -10.83
C TYR A 281 -10.35 6.57 -9.88
N GLN A 282 -9.95 5.72 -8.91
CA GLN A 282 -8.89 6.08 -7.97
C GLN A 282 -7.54 6.32 -8.67
N ALA A 283 -7.18 5.53 -9.68
CA ALA A 283 -5.95 5.71 -10.43
C ALA A 283 -5.93 7.05 -11.20
N VAL A 284 -7.02 7.38 -11.91
CA VAL A 284 -7.15 8.66 -12.61
C VAL A 284 -7.12 9.84 -11.64
N GLU A 285 -7.82 9.76 -10.50
CA GLU A 285 -7.75 10.80 -9.48
C GLU A 285 -6.37 10.92 -8.81
N SER A 286 -5.61 9.83 -8.75
CA SER A 286 -4.23 9.86 -8.25
C SER A 286 -3.30 10.56 -9.24
N MET A 287 -3.49 10.33 -10.55
CA MET A 287 -2.79 11.08 -11.60
C MET A 287 -3.17 12.57 -11.57
N ARG A 288 -4.45 12.90 -11.33
CA ARG A 288 -4.90 14.30 -11.17
C ARG A 288 -4.16 15.02 -10.04
N ARG A 289 -3.78 14.29 -8.99
CA ARG A 289 -2.99 14.80 -7.85
C ARG A 289 -1.47 14.87 -8.12
N GLY A 290 -1.04 14.57 -9.35
CA GLY A 290 0.35 14.69 -9.78
C GLY A 290 1.18 13.40 -9.69
N MET A 291 0.56 12.24 -9.43
CA MET A 291 1.27 10.96 -9.51
C MET A 291 1.53 10.55 -10.97
N SER A 292 2.65 9.88 -11.22
CA SER A 292 2.88 9.22 -12.52
C SER A 292 1.91 8.04 -12.71
N PRO A 293 1.67 7.59 -13.96
CA PRO A 293 0.81 6.43 -14.23
C PRO A 293 1.22 5.16 -13.47
N GLN A 294 2.52 4.92 -13.32
CA GLN A 294 3.05 3.76 -12.59
C GLN A 294 2.80 3.86 -11.07
N GLU A 295 2.97 5.04 -10.49
CA GLU A 295 2.68 5.30 -9.08
C GLU A 295 1.18 5.22 -8.80
N ALA A 296 0.36 5.81 -9.67
CA ALA A 296 -1.09 5.76 -9.59
C ALA A 296 -1.63 4.32 -9.67
N ALA A 297 -1.09 3.51 -10.58
CA ALA A 297 -1.42 2.10 -10.68
C ALA A 297 -1.08 1.35 -9.38
N ARG A 298 0.13 1.58 -8.84
CA ARG A 298 0.57 0.95 -7.59
C ARG A 298 -0.30 1.39 -6.41
N ASP A 299 -0.65 2.67 -6.29
CA ASP A 299 -1.49 3.19 -5.19
C ASP A 299 -2.86 2.50 -5.17
N ALA A 300 -3.53 2.39 -6.32
CA ALA A 300 -4.84 1.75 -6.41
C ALA A 300 -4.78 0.26 -6.03
N VAL A 301 -3.80 -0.51 -6.54
CA VAL A 301 -3.65 -1.94 -6.20
C VAL A 301 -3.27 -2.13 -4.72
N VAL A 302 -2.35 -1.32 -4.19
CA VAL A 302 -1.93 -1.42 -2.78
C VAL A 302 -3.10 -1.20 -1.83
N ARG A 303 -4.04 -0.32 -2.14
CA ARG A 303 -5.24 -0.11 -1.30
C ARG A 303 -6.12 -1.35 -1.21
N MET A 304 -6.29 -2.07 -2.32
CA MET A 304 -7.01 -3.35 -2.34
C MET A 304 -6.25 -4.41 -1.54
N VAL A 305 -4.96 -4.59 -1.81
CA VAL A 305 -4.09 -5.58 -1.14
C VAL A 305 -4.03 -5.33 0.38
N ARG A 306 -4.08 -4.06 0.84
CA ARG A 306 -4.12 -3.72 2.27
C ARG A 306 -5.34 -4.28 2.99
N LYS A 307 -6.48 -4.41 2.31
CA LYS A 307 -7.72 -4.93 2.90
C LYS A 307 -7.90 -6.41 2.58
N TYR A 308 -7.50 -6.84 1.39
CA TYR A 308 -7.63 -8.19 0.85
C TYR A 308 -6.26 -8.67 0.33
N PRO A 309 -5.38 -9.22 1.19
CA PRO A 309 -4.01 -9.56 0.81
C PRO A 309 -3.90 -10.62 -0.30
N ALA A 310 -4.92 -11.47 -0.43
CA ALA A 310 -5.02 -12.50 -1.46
C ALA A 310 -5.74 -12.02 -2.73
N VAL A 311 -6.11 -10.72 -2.83
CA VAL A 311 -6.82 -10.20 -3.99
C VAL A 311 -5.99 -10.38 -5.26
N ALA A 312 -6.68 -10.83 -6.28
CA ALA A 312 -6.13 -11.10 -7.58
C ALA A 312 -6.63 -9.97 -8.50
N SER A 313 -5.75 -9.02 -8.83
CA SER A 313 -6.12 -7.78 -9.51
C SER A 313 -5.01 -7.31 -10.43
N GLY A 314 -5.36 -6.66 -11.53
CA GLY A 314 -4.41 -6.03 -12.45
C GLY A 314 -5.03 -4.76 -13.00
N ILE A 315 -4.26 -3.68 -13.04
CA ILE A 315 -4.67 -2.44 -13.71
C ILE A 315 -3.55 -1.90 -14.58
N VAL A 316 -3.94 -1.29 -15.68
CA VAL A 316 -3.07 -0.53 -16.59
C VAL A 316 -3.59 0.89 -16.68
N VAL A 317 -2.68 1.85 -16.62
CA VAL A 317 -2.97 3.28 -16.50
C VAL A 317 -2.14 4.04 -17.52
N VAL A 318 -2.76 5.02 -18.17
CA VAL A 318 -2.14 5.89 -19.17
C VAL A 318 -2.56 7.34 -18.93
N ASN A 319 -1.66 8.30 -19.03
CA ASN A 319 -2.00 9.72 -18.95
C ASN A 319 -2.28 10.34 -20.33
N ASN A 320 -2.78 11.58 -20.35
CA ASN A 320 -3.04 12.33 -21.58
C ASN A 320 -1.81 12.66 -22.45
N LYS A 321 -0.60 12.30 -22.00
CA LYS A 321 0.65 12.41 -22.78
C LYS A 321 1.08 11.07 -23.38
N GLY A 322 0.36 9.99 -23.09
CA GLY A 322 0.69 8.62 -23.49
C GLY A 322 1.76 7.94 -22.62
N GLU A 323 2.19 8.55 -21.52
CA GLU A 323 3.00 7.83 -20.53
C GLU A 323 2.12 6.79 -19.83
N HIS A 324 2.66 5.61 -19.56
CA HIS A 324 1.85 4.49 -19.05
C HIS A 324 2.56 3.67 -17.97
N GLY A 325 1.77 2.91 -17.22
CA GLY A 325 2.24 2.04 -16.16
C GLY A 325 1.20 1.00 -15.77
N GLY A 326 1.62 0.00 -15.03
CA GLY A 326 0.72 -1.07 -14.59
C GLY A 326 1.10 -1.62 -13.22
N ALA A 327 0.11 -2.14 -12.51
CA ALA A 327 0.29 -2.81 -11.23
C ALA A 327 -0.66 -4.00 -11.16
N GLY A 328 -0.24 -5.08 -10.50
CA GLY A 328 -1.11 -6.22 -10.25
C GLY A 328 -0.80 -6.90 -8.92
N SER A 329 -1.66 -7.80 -8.48
CA SER A 329 -1.54 -8.62 -7.28
C SER A 329 -2.09 -10.02 -7.54
N GLY A 330 -1.63 -11.01 -6.80
CA GLY A 330 -2.04 -12.42 -6.96
C GLY A 330 -1.32 -13.18 -8.08
N TRP A 331 -1.00 -12.52 -9.21
CA TRP A 331 -0.26 -13.11 -10.34
C TRP A 331 0.69 -12.12 -11.01
N THR A 332 1.43 -12.61 -12.01
CA THR A 332 2.24 -11.76 -12.90
C THR A 332 1.36 -11.21 -14.01
N PHE A 333 0.94 -9.95 -13.88
CA PHE A 333 0.04 -9.29 -14.80
C PHE A 333 0.77 -8.89 -16.09
N THR A 334 0.08 -8.87 -17.22
CA THR A 334 0.63 -8.36 -18.48
C THR A 334 -0.35 -7.38 -19.11
N TYR A 335 0.16 -6.42 -19.88
CA TYR A 335 -0.66 -5.51 -20.67
C TYR A 335 0.01 -5.27 -22.03
N ALA A 336 -0.77 -4.96 -23.05
CA ALA A 336 -0.27 -4.73 -24.40
C ALA A 336 -0.54 -3.29 -24.85
N PHE A 337 0.36 -2.73 -25.65
CA PHE A 337 0.19 -1.38 -26.18
C PHE A 337 0.83 -1.22 -27.56
N ARG A 338 0.31 -0.26 -28.33
CA ARG A 338 0.83 0.13 -29.64
C ARG A 338 0.60 1.62 -29.85
N GLY A 339 1.64 2.36 -30.23
CA GLY A 339 1.54 3.80 -30.46
C GLY A 339 2.53 4.35 -31.48
N GLY A 340 2.24 5.55 -31.98
CA GLY A 340 3.13 6.34 -32.82
C GLY A 340 3.65 5.63 -34.08
N LYS A 341 4.96 5.31 -34.09
CA LYS A 341 5.62 4.66 -35.25
C LYS A 341 5.95 3.19 -34.99
N MET A 342 5.35 2.56 -33.98
CA MET A 342 5.58 1.16 -33.67
C MET A 342 5.10 0.25 -34.80
N ASN A 343 5.95 -0.69 -35.22
CA ASN A 343 5.64 -1.65 -36.28
C ASN A 343 4.68 -2.76 -35.78
N ALA A 344 4.77 -3.11 -34.50
CA ALA A 344 4.00 -4.18 -33.87
C ALA A 344 3.61 -3.80 -32.45
N THR A 345 2.60 -4.49 -31.90
CA THR A 345 2.20 -4.38 -30.49
C THR A 345 3.30 -4.93 -29.57
N GLU A 346 3.58 -4.21 -28.48
CA GLU A 346 4.49 -4.65 -27.43
C GLU A 346 3.71 -5.09 -26.19
N VAL A 347 4.26 -6.06 -25.45
CA VAL A 347 3.67 -6.59 -24.22
C VAL A 347 4.61 -6.31 -23.05
N VAL A 348 4.07 -5.74 -21.97
CA VAL A 348 4.80 -5.45 -20.75
C VAL A 348 4.38 -6.42 -19.66
N THR A 349 5.37 -6.98 -18.97
CA THR A 349 5.18 -7.88 -17.83
C THR A 349 5.34 -7.12 -16.51
N VAL A 350 4.31 -7.18 -15.68
CA VAL A 350 4.22 -6.50 -14.40
C VAL A 350 4.27 -7.52 -13.26
N PRO A 351 5.33 -7.55 -12.44
CA PRO A 351 5.39 -8.45 -11.29
C PRO A 351 4.34 -8.04 -10.23
N PRO A 352 3.80 -9.00 -9.46
CA PRO A 352 2.81 -8.72 -8.44
C PRO A 352 3.38 -7.80 -7.35
N VAL A 353 2.56 -6.83 -6.93
CA VAL A 353 2.81 -6.00 -5.77
C VAL A 353 2.65 -6.88 -4.52
N CYS A 354 3.78 -7.38 -4.00
CA CYS A 354 3.77 -8.05 -2.71
C CYS A 354 3.50 -7.05 -1.60
N GLU A 355 2.69 -7.45 -0.62
CA GLU A 355 2.52 -6.73 0.63
C GLU A 355 3.91 -6.43 1.22
N GLU A 356 4.17 -5.17 1.54
CA GLU A 356 5.49 -4.59 1.88
C GLU A 356 6.05 -5.09 3.23
N ARG A 357 5.75 -6.32 3.64
CA ARG A 357 6.23 -6.97 4.88
C ARG A 357 7.73 -6.90 4.99
N ARG A 358 8.48 -7.08 3.89
CA ARG A 358 9.95 -6.97 3.90
C ARG A 358 10.43 -5.57 4.29
N LEU A 359 9.72 -4.51 3.90
CA LEU A 359 10.07 -3.14 4.28
C LEU A 359 9.74 -2.90 5.76
N ILE A 360 8.56 -3.30 6.20
CA ILE A 360 8.14 -3.18 7.61
C ILE A 360 9.08 -3.98 8.52
N THR A 361 9.45 -5.20 8.15
CA THR A 361 10.44 -6.01 8.90
C THR A 361 11.82 -5.35 8.93
N LYS A 362 12.26 -4.71 7.84
CA LYS A 362 13.53 -3.96 7.84
C LYS A 362 13.49 -2.75 8.78
N ILE A 363 12.38 -2.00 8.78
CA ILE A 363 12.20 -0.85 9.68
C ILE A 363 12.09 -1.36 11.14
N ASP A 364 11.36 -2.43 11.39
CA ASP A 364 11.25 -3.08 12.71
C ASP A 364 12.59 -3.52 13.25
N LEU A 365 13.43 -4.12 12.41
CA LEU A 365 14.75 -4.60 12.82
C LEU A 365 15.75 -3.45 13.12
N LEU A 366 15.47 -2.24 12.65
CA LEU A 366 16.34 -1.07 12.83
C LEU A 366 15.84 -0.13 13.94
N LEU A 367 14.56 0.19 13.93
CA LEU A 367 13.95 1.28 14.71
C LEU A 367 13.54 0.81 16.10
N VAL A 368 12.94 -0.38 16.22
CA VAL A 368 12.45 -0.91 17.50
C VAL A 368 13.62 -1.22 18.46
N PRO A 369 14.69 -1.95 18.07
CA PRO A 369 15.82 -2.18 18.96
C PRO A 369 16.50 -0.90 19.43
N TYR A 370 16.68 0.08 18.54
CA TYR A 370 17.27 1.38 18.89
C TYR A 370 16.43 2.11 19.95
N SER A 371 15.11 2.16 19.75
CA SER A 371 14.19 2.81 20.68
C SER A 371 14.23 2.16 22.08
N VAL A 372 14.26 0.82 22.13
CA VAL A 372 14.34 0.05 23.39
C VAL A 372 15.66 0.28 24.10
N LEU A 373 16.78 0.21 23.37
CA LEU A 373 18.11 0.42 23.93
C LEU A 373 18.29 1.86 24.44
N GLY A 374 17.75 2.86 23.72
CA GLY A 374 17.81 4.25 24.15
C GLY A 374 17.02 4.51 25.42
N TYR A 375 15.83 3.92 25.50
CA TYR A 375 15.01 4.04 26.70
C TYR A 375 15.61 3.27 27.88
N TRP A 376 16.20 2.10 27.62
CA TRP A 376 16.93 1.32 28.62
C TRP A 376 18.06 2.12 29.26
N VAL A 377 18.98 2.70 28.46
CA VAL A 377 20.12 3.48 28.98
C VAL A 377 19.67 4.69 29.80
N LYS A 378 18.63 5.41 29.34
CA LYS A 378 18.09 6.58 30.06
C LYS A 378 17.51 6.21 31.43
N TYR A 379 16.75 5.12 31.49
CA TYR A 379 16.21 4.63 32.77
C TYR A 379 17.27 4.04 33.70
N VAL A 380 18.39 3.56 33.18
CA VAL A 380 19.55 3.20 34.00
C VAL A 380 20.11 4.45 34.71
N ASP A 381 20.30 5.57 34.01
CA ASP A 381 20.77 6.83 34.62
C ASP A 381 19.80 7.42 35.65
N GLN A 382 18.50 7.37 35.34
CA GLN A 382 17.47 7.86 36.26
C GLN A 382 17.45 7.04 37.56
N SER A 383 17.58 5.71 37.43
CA SER A 383 17.65 4.81 38.59
C SER A 383 19.00 4.91 39.32
N ASN A 384 20.06 5.31 38.61
CA ASN A 384 21.41 5.42 39.15
C ASN A 384 21.49 6.41 40.32
N LEU A 385 20.71 7.50 40.33
CA LEU A 385 20.74 8.46 41.43
C LEU A 385 20.43 7.80 42.79
N ASN A 386 19.39 6.98 42.83
CA ASN A 386 18.96 6.28 44.05
C ASN A 386 19.97 5.22 44.48
N ASN A 387 20.53 4.50 43.50
CA ASN A 387 21.53 3.46 43.75
C ASN A 387 22.85 4.06 44.25
N ALA A 388 23.32 5.15 43.63
CA ALA A 388 24.50 5.90 44.04
C ALA A 388 24.34 6.51 45.43
N TYR A 389 23.14 7.04 45.74
CA TYR A 389 22.82 7.61 47.06
C TYR A 389 23.06 6.60 48.20
N VAL A 390 22.69 5.33 48.00
CA VAL A 390 22.90 4.26 48.98
C VAL A 390 24.33 3.70 48.94
N ALA A 391 25.06 3.89 47.83
CA ALA A 391 26.39 3.36 47.59
C ALA A 391 27.54 4.31 48.01
N GLY A 392 27.28 5.33 48.84
CA GLY A 392 28.30 6.22 49.40
C GLY A 392 28.17 7.69 49.02
N LEU A 393 27.38 8.03 47.99
CA LEU A 393 27.22 9.43 47.53
C LEU A 393 26.71 10.37 48.63
N LYS A 394 25.88 9.86 49.54
CA LYS A 394 25.32 10.62 50.67
C LYS A 394 26.40 11.05 51.64
N GLU A 395 27.30 10.13 51.99
CA GLU A 395 28.41 10.36 52.90
C GLU A 395 29.48 11.25 52.26
N ASP A 396 29.73 11.09 50.97
CA ASP A 396 30.78 11.76 50.20
C ASP A 396 30.51 13.26 49.98
N LEU A 397 29.25 13.61 49.70
CA LEU A 397 28.81 15.00 49.48
C LEU A 397 28.16 15.64 50.71
N GLY A 398 27.98 14.87 51.79
CA GLY A 398 27.35 15.32 53.03
C GLY A 398 25.88 15.70 52.85
N PHE A 399 25.06 14.82 52.29
CA PHE A 399 23.64 15.11 52.07
C PHE A 399 22.81 15.08 53.38
N TYR A 400 21.92 16.05 53.53
CA TYR A 400 21.00 16.19 54.67
C TYR A 400 19.53 16.34 54.24
N GLY A 401 18.62 15.64 54.92
CA GLY A 401 17.17 15.84 54.75
C GLY A 401 16.61 15.45 53.36
N ASN A 402 15.98 16.41 52.67
CA ASN A 402 15.20 16.20 51.43
C ASN A 402 16.00 16.42 50.14
N GLU A 403 17.33 16.52 50.21
CA GLU A 403 18.19 16.87 49.07
C GLU A 403 18.11 15.86 47.91
N LEU A 404 17.98 14.55 48.19
CA LEU A 404 17.75 13.52 47.16
C LEU A 404 16.47 13.77 46.35
N VAL A 405 15.38 14.12 47.05
CA VAL A 405 14.09 14.43 46.43
C VAL A 405 14.18 15.71 45.59
N GLN A 406 14.94 16.70 46.07
CA GLN A 406 15.19 17.93 45.32
C GLN A 406 15.98 17.67 44.03
N LEU A 407 16.99 16.78 44.04
CA LEU A 407 17.72 16.38 42.82
C LEU A 407 16.81 15.70 41.79
N GLN A 408 15.91 14.81 42.24
CA GLN A 408 14.90 14.21 41.36
C GLN A 408 13.91 15.25 40.81
N THR A 409 13.54 16.22 41.65
CA THR A 409 12.66 17.33 41.24
C THR A 409 13.33 18.21 40.18
N LEU A 410 14.63 18.51 40.32
CA LEU A 410 15.39 19.29 39.34
C LEU A 410 15.50 18.61 37.97
N PHE A 411 15.71 17.29 37.94
CA PHE A 411 15.62 16.52 36.71
C PHE A 411 14.23 16.67 36.07
N THR A 412 13.17 16.50 36.86
CA THR A 412 11.78 16.60 36.39
C THR A 412 11.46 18.00 35.85
N LEU A 413 11.94 19.05 36.52
CA LEU A 413 11.82 20.43 36.07
C LEU A 413 12.53 20.66 34.73
N GLY A 414 13.76 20.15 34.58
CA GLY A 414 14.49 20.19 33.31
C GLY A 414 13.71 19.51 32.19
N SER A 415 13.14 18.33 32.46
CA SER A 415 12.36 17.59 31.46
C SER A 415 11.06 18.28 31.06
N VAL A 416 10.28 18.80 32.02
CA VAL A 416 9.03 19.52 31.72
C VAL A 416 9.31 20.80 30.93
N LEU A 417 10.33 21.57 31.33
CA LEU A 417 10.68 22.80 30.62
C LEU A 417 11.27 22.51 29.22
N GLY A 418 12.02 21.42 29.07
CA GLY A 418 12.58 20.99 27.79
C GLY A 418 11.53 20.47 26.81
N GLN A 419 10.45 19.83 27.28
CA GLN A 419 9.43 19.23 26.41
C GLN A 419 8.82 20.26 25.44
N ILE A 420 8.48 21.47 25.92
CA ILE A 420 7.80 22.48 25.10
C ILE A 420 8.69 22.96 23.93
N PRO A 421 9.92 23.47 24.15
CA PRO A 421 10.80 23.90 23.06
C PRO A 421 11.15 22.77 22.07
N PHE A 422 11.47 21.57 22.57
CA PHE A 422 11.85 20.47 21.69
C PHE A 422 10.70 19.99 20.80
N LEU A 423 9.45 20.12 21.25
CA LEU A 423 8.26 19.79 20.46
C LEU A 423 8.02 20.78 19.31
N PHE A 424 8.47 22.03 19.42
CA PHE A 424 8.49 22.95 18.28
C PHE A 424 9.70 22.69 17.37
N ILE A 425 10.89 22.50 17.94
CA ILE A 425 12.12 22.30 17.16
C ILE A 425 12.03 21.05 16.26
N MET A 426 11.37 19.98 16.71
CA MET A 426 11.20 18.76 15.90
C MET A 426 10.43 18.98 14.59
N THR A 427 9.68 20.08 14.46
CA THR A 427 8.96 20.43 13.23
C THR A 427 9.83 21.15 12.21
N TYR A 428 10.92 21.78 12.65
CA TYR A 428 11.85 22.54 11.79
C TYR A 428 13.16 21.81 11.52
N VAL A 429 13.64 21.02 12.48
CA VAL A 429 14.94 20.33 12.39
C VAL A 429 14.71 18.84 12.15
N PRO A 430 15.36 18.24 11.14
CA PRO A 430 15.27 16.80 10.90
C PRO A 430 15.67 15.98 12.13
N ILE A 431 14.84 15.00 12.49
CA ILE A 431 15.00 14.19 13.71
C ILE A 431 16.33 13.42 13.76
N GLN A 432 16.90 13.12 12.58
CA GLN A 432 18.20 12.49 12.40
C GLN A 432 19.38 13.32 12.96
N TYR A 433 19.21 14.62 13.16
CA TYR A 433 20.22 15.48 13.77
C TYR A 433 19.85 15.84 15.21
N LEU A 434 18.57 16.09 15.47
CA LEU A 434 18.10 16.52 16.77
C LEU A 434 18.37 15.46 17.86
N ILE A 435 18.01 14.20 17.61
CA ILE A 435 18.13 13.14 18.62
C ILE A 435 19.60 12.84 18.96
N PRO A 436 20.52 12.67 17.98
CA PRO A 436 21.93 12.49 18.29
C PRO A 436 22.54 13.65 19.08
N ILE A 437 22.20 14.90 18.75
CA ILE A 437 22.73 16.07 19.47
C ILE A 437 22.25 16.05 20.93
N CYS A 438 20.96 15.80 21.15
CA CYS A 438 20.41 15.68 22.49
C CYS A 438 21.04 14.52 23.27
N ASP A 439 21.23 13.35 22.64
CA ASP A 439 21.86 12.20 23.28
C ASP A 439 23.35 12.45 23.62
N ILE A 440 24.09 13.16 22.77
CA ILE A 440 25.48 13.56 23.04
C ILE A 440 25.53 14.52 24.23
N MET A 441 24.71 15.57 24.22
CA MET A 441 24.67 16.55 25.32
C MET A 441 24.23 15.89 26.63
N TRP A 442 23.20 15.04 26.57
CA TRP A 442 22.75 14.20 27.68
C TRP A 442 23.91 13.37 28.24
N GLY A 443 24.64 12.63 27.40
CA GLY A 443 25.76 11.80 27.84
C GLY A 443 26.96 12.57 28.39
N ILE A 444 27.25 13.77 27.86
CA ILE A 444 28.29 14.65 28.41
C ILE A 444 27.93 15.08 29.83
N PHE A 445 26.68 15.54 30.06
CA PHE A 445 26.24 15.94 31.39
C PHE A 445 26.11 14.75 32.34
N THR A 446 25.77 13.55 31.85
CA THR A 446 25.84 12.30 32.62
C THR A 446 27.26 11.97 33.06
N LEU A 447 28.24 12.12 32.17
CA LEU A 447 29.65 11.92 32.52
C LEU A 447 30.11 12.94 33.55
N LEU A 448 29.81 14.23 33.38
CA LEU A 448 30.26 15.28 34.31
C LEU A 448 29.84 15.06 35.77
N GLN A 449 28.79 14.27 36.02
CA GLN A 449 28.38 13.88 37.38
C GLN A 449 29.46 13.11 38.16
N TYR A 450 30.38 12.39 37.50
CA TYR A 450 31.44 11.66 38.21
C TYR A 450 32.42 12.59 38.96
N ARG A 451 32.58 13.85 38.50
CA ARG A 451 33.57 14.81 39.02
C ARG A 451 32.99 15.76 40.07
N VAL A 452 31.70 15.64 40.37
CA VAL A 452 30.99 16.52 41.31
C VAL A 452 31.63 16.47 42.70
N ASN A 453 31.77 17.64 43.32
CA ASN A 453 32.19 17.76 44.73
C ASN A 453 31.19 18.57 45.58
N SER A 454 30.07 19.00 45.00
CA SER A 454 29.04 19.80 45.69
C SER A 454 27.63 19.44 45.24
N TYR A 455 26.66 19.55 46.16
CA TYR A 455 25.23 19.43 45.87
C TYR A 455 24.79 20.32 44.70
N ALA A 456 25.24 21.58 44.67
CA ALA A 456 24.83 22.56 43.66
C ALA A 456 25.30 22.17 42.25
N GLU A 457 26.48 21.56 42.12
CA GLU A 457 26.99 21.05 40.84
C GLU A 457 26.17 19.84 40.36
N LEU A 458 25.84 18.91 41.26
CA LEU A 458 25.01 17.75 40.92
C LEU A 458 23.60 18.17 40.48
N ALA A 459 23.02 19.13 41.19
CA ALA A 459 21.74 19.74 40.88
C ALA A 459 21.71 20.35 39.48
N ALA A 460 22.75 21.11 39.11
CA ALA A 460 22.87 21.72 37.79
C ALA A 460 23.01 20.67 36.68
N TYR A 461 23.85 19.65 36.86
CA TYR A 461 23.98 18.57 35.88
C TYR A 461 22.68 17.76 35.74
N ARG A 462 21.99 17.47 36.85
CA ARG A 462 20.70 16.77 36.82
C ARG A 462 19.62 17.53 36.06
N PHE A 463 19.58 18.86 36.20
CA PHE A 463 18.69 19.70 35.40
C PHE A 463 19.02 19.60 33.90
N MET A 464 20.30 19.69 33.53
CA MET A 464 20.72 19.62 32.12
C MET A 464 20.46 18.24 31.51
N VAL A 465 20.71 17.16 32.24
CA VAL A 465 20.34 15.79 31.83
C VAL A 465 18.83 15.73 31.56
N GLY A 466 18.00 16.20 32.49
CA GLY A 466 16.55 16.25 32.32
C GLY A 466 16.11 17.06 31.09
N TRP A 467 16.77 18.19 30.82
CA TRP A 467 16.50 19.05 29.67
C TRP A 467 16.76 18.33 28.33
N PHE A 468 17.94 17.74 28.14
CA PHE A 468 18.28 17.07 26.88
C PHE A 468 17.57 15.73 26.69
N GLU A 469 17.11 15.10 27.77
CA GLU A 469 16.32 13.86 27.69
C GLU A 469 14.88 14.11 27.20
N ALA A 470 14.34 15.30 27.45
CA ALA A 470 12.94 15.66 27.22
C ALA A 470 12.44 15.37 25.79
N ALA A 471 13.32 15.51 24.80
CA ALA A 471 12.98 15.32 23.39
C ALA A 471 12.78 13.84 23.00
N PHE A 472 13.38 12.89 23.73
CA PHE A 472 13.51 11.51 23.27
C PHE A 472 12.16 10.78 23.18
N PHE A 473 11.35 10.86 24.24
CA PHE A 473 10.04 10.20 24.30
C PHE A 473 9.07 10.67 23.19
N PRO A 474 8.79 11.99 23.03
CA PRO A 474 7.90 12.47 21.97
C PRO A 474 8.48 12.23 20.58
N ALA A 475 9.80 12.32 20.41
CA ALA A 475 10.46 12.04 19.14
C ALA A 475 10.30 10.57 18.71
N MET A 476 10.48 9.60 19.61
CA MET A 476 10.29 8.18 19.28
C MET A 476 8.83 7.89 18.91
N HIS A 477 7.86 8.48 19.60
CA HIS A 477 6.44 8.33 19.26
C HIS A 477 6.08 9.01 17.93
N TYR A 478 6.68 10.16 17.64
CA TYR A 478 6.54 10.83 16.35
C TYR A 478 7.11 9.98 15.21
N VAL A 479 8.29 9.38 15.41
CA VAL A 479 8.90 8.45 14.45
C VAL A 479 8.01 7.22 14.27
N PHE A 480 7.49 6.63 15.35
CA PHE A 480 6.56 5.51 15.23
C PHE A 480 5.28 5.90 14.47
N GLY A 481 4.72 7.07 14.74
CA GLY A 481 3.56 7.61 14.03
C GLY A 481 3.82 7.90 12.54
N SER A 482 5.07 8.16 12.17
CA SER A 482 5.47 8.45 10.79
C SER A 482 5.69 7.18 9.95
N TRP A 483 6.13 6.08 10.58
CA TRP A 483 6.53 4.86 9.88
C TRP A 483 5.56 3.68 10.06
N TYR A 484 4.76 3.66 11.12
CA TYR A 484 3.88 2.55 11.46
C TYR A 484 2.40 2.94 11.46
N ARG A 485 1.52 1.96 11.21
CA ARG A 485 0.06 2.16 11.23
C ARG A 485 -0.48 2.26 12.66
N GLY A 486 -1.67 2.84 12.85
CA GLY A 486 -2.30 3.00 14.18
C GLY A 486 -2.34 1.72 15.04
N HIS A 487 -2.75 0.58 14.47
CA HIS A 487 -2.80 -0.72 15.17
C HIS A 487 -1.41 -1.35 15.37
N GLU A 488 -0.43 -0.92 14.58
CA GLU A 488 0.96 -1.37 14.60
C GLU A 488 1.81 -0.61 15.64
N ILE A 489 1.48 0.66 15.88
CA ILE A 489 2.13 1.54 16.85
C ILE A 489 1.92 1.01 18.26
N ALA A 490 0.71 0.56 18.63
CA ALA A 490 0.43 0.13 19.99
C ALA A 490 1.33 -1.02 20.45
N ARG A 491 1.53 -2.04 19.60
CA ARG A 491 2.39 -3.19 19.92
C ARG A 491 3.86 -2.79 20.02
N ARG A 492 4.35 -1.95 19.10
CA ARG A 492 5.75 -1.48 19.07
C ARG A 492 6.06 -0.48 20.17
N GLY A 493 5.11 0.39 20.48
CA GLY A 493 5.12 1.27 21.65
C GLY A 493 5.18 0.46 22.94
N GLY A 494 4.41 -0.64 23.04
CA GLY A 494 4.53 -1.59 24.15
C GLY A 494 5.94 -2.18 24.29
N ILE A 495 6.55 -2.62 23.19
CA ILE A 495 7.94 -3.11 23.18
C ILE A 495 8.91 -2.01 23.60
N PHE A 496 8.75 -0.77 23.09
CA PHE A 496 9.54 0.39 23.51
C PHE A 496 9.49 0.61 25.03
N TYR A 497 8.29 0.52 25.63
CA TYR A 497 8.11 0.65 27.09
C TYR A 497 8.79 -0.47 27.90
N THR A 498 9.09 -1.64 27.31
CA THR A 498 9.86 -2.67 28.04
C THR A 498 11.28 -2.21 28.38
N GLY A 499 11.83 -1.24 27.62
CA GLY A 499 13.13 -0.63 27.92
C GLY A 499 13.17 0.05 29.28
N LEU A 500 12.06 0.67 29.72
CA LEU A 500 11.93 1.28 31.05
C LEU A 500 12.08 0.25 32.16
N ALA A 501 11.28 -0.83 32.10
CA ALA A 501 11.31 -1.87 33.12
C ALA A 501 12.66 -2.58 33.17
N ALA A 502 13.25 -2.87 32.00
CA ALA A 502 14.59 -3.44 31.89
C ALA A 502 15.65 -2.51 32.49
N GLY A 503 15.56 -1.19 32.25
CA GLY A 503 16.52 -0.20 32.72
C GLY A 503 16.59 -0.17 34.24
N THR A 504 15.43 0.03 34.88
CA THR A 504 15.32 0.05 36.34
C THR A 504 15.77 -1.27 36.99
N LEU A 505 15.43 -2.42 36.41
CA LEU A 505 15.82 -3.73 36.95
C LEU A 505 17.35 -3.93 36.87
N THR A 506 17.96 -3.59 35.73
CA THR A 506 19.41 -3.76 35.54
C THR A 506 20.24 -2.74 36.30
N ALA A 507 19.74 -1.53 36.56
CA ALA A 507 20.50 -0.46 37.19
C ALA A 507 21.07 -0.86 38.57
N GLY A 508 20.26 -1.53 39.41
CA GLY A 508 20.71 -2.00 40.73
C GLY A 508 21.79 -3.08 40.63
N LEU A 509 21.68 -3.98 39.64
CA LEU A 509 22.67 -5.03 39.40
C LEU A 509 24.01 -4.45 38.91
N ILE A 510 23.96 -3.47 38.01
CA ILE A 510 25.17 -2.79 37.51
C ILE A 510 25.83 -2.02 38.66
N GLN A 511 25.07 -1.31 39.50
CA GLN A 511 25.61 -0.64 40.68
C GLN A 511 26.28 -1.62 41.64
N ALA A 512 25.60 -2.73 41.98
CA ALA A 512 26.16 -3.73 42.89
C ALA A 512 27.46 -4.34 42.35
N GLY A 513 27.55 -4.57 41.04
CA GLY A 513 28.77 -4.99 40.37
C GLY A 513 29.88 -3.94 40.43
N ALA A 514 29.54 -2.67 40.15
CA ALA A 514 30.49 -1.56 40.19
C ALA A 514 31.06 -1.36 41.60
N SER A 515 30.22 -1.31 42.63
CA SER A 515 30.65 -1.19 44.03
C SER A 515 31.43 -2.41 44.54
N ARG A 516 31.29 -3.60 43.94
CA ARG A 516 32.06 -4.79 44.34
C ARG A 516 33.43 -4.86 43.67
N SER A 517 33.54 -4.44 42.41
CA SER A 517 34.71 -4.70 41.57
C SER A 517 35.52 -3.45 41.23
N LEU A 518 34.94 -2.26 41.33
CA LEU A 518 35.56 -1.00 40.91
C LEU A 518 35.77 0.00 42.05
N GLU A 519 35.39 -0.37 43.28
CA GLU A 519 35.64 0.45 44.47
C GLU A 519 37.15 0.68 44.67
N GLY A 520 37.58 1.95 44.72
CA GLY A 520 38.98 2.33 44.91
C GLY A 520 39.87 2.16 43.67
N VAL A 521 39.34 1.66 42.55
CA VAL A 521 40.09 1.54 41.29
C VAL A 521 40.31 2.94 40.72
N HIS A 522 41.57 3.30 40.46
CA HIS A 522 42.01 4.66 40.09
C HIS A 522 41.67 5.76 41.13
N GLY A 523 41.41 5.39 42.38
CA GLY A 523 41.04 6.35 43.44
C GLY A 523 39.63 6.93 43.30
N LEU A 524 38.76 6.26 42.53
CA LEU A 524 37.35 6.63 42.36
C LEU A 524 36.45 5.69 43.17
N GLU A 525 35.42 6.27 43.78
CA GLU A 525 34.38 5.51 44.49
C GLU A 525 33.47 4.76 43.51
N GLY A 526 32.88 3.64 43.95
CA GLY A 526 32.05 2.77 43.10
C GLY A 526 30.84 3.48 42.48
N TRP A 527 30.29 4.49 43.14
CA TRP A 527 29.18 5.29 42.57
C TRP A 527 29.63 6.19 41.41
N ARG A 528 30.88 6.69 41.42
CA ARG A 528 31.43 7.53 40.34
C ARG A 528 31.63 6.71 39.07
N TRP A 529 32.04 5.45 39.21
CA TRP A 529 32.17 4.51 38.10
C TRP A 529 30.85 4.24 37.37
N MET A 530 29.73 4.25 38.09
CA MET A 530 28.43 4.00 37.47
C MET A 530 28.03 5.12 36.48
N TYR A 531 28.34 6.39 36.79
CA TYR A 531 28.13 7.50 35.85
C TYR A 531 29.02 7.40 34.61
N ILE A 532 30.26 6.91 34.78
CA ILE A 532 31.17 6.64 33.66
C ILE A 532 30.64 5.50 32.78
N ILE A 533 30.17 4.40 33.38
CA ILE A 533 29.58 3.26 32.66
C ILE A 533 28.33 3.70 31.89
N CYS A 534 27.44 4.49 32.51
CA CYS A 534 26.24 5.03 31.86
C CYS A 534 26.57 5.97 30.69
N ALA A 535 27.65 6.75 30.78
CA ALA A 535 28.10 7.60 29.67
C ALA A 535 28.72 6.78 28.53
N ILE A 536 29.42 5.67 28.83
CA ILE A 536 30.07 4.82 27.82
C ILE A 536 29.05 3.96 27.07
N THR A 537 27.96 3.51 27.72
CA THR A 537 26.88 2.77 27.05
C THR A 537 26.17 3.59 25.96
N LEU A 538 26.45 4.89 25.85
CA LEU A 538 26.01 5.77 24.77
C LEU A 538 26.78 5.58 23.43
N ILE A 539 28.05 5.16 23.46
CA ILE A 539 28.91 5.11 22.26
C ILE A 539 28.30 4.24 21.12
N PRO A 540 27.62 3.11 21.39
CA PRO A 540 26.93 2.33 20.36
C PRO A 540 25.74 3.04 19.70
N HIS A 541 25.01 3.93 20.39
CA HIS A 541 23.84 4.66 19.86
C HIS A 541 24.17 5.58 18.70
N PHE A 542 25.40 6.11 18.67
CA PHE A 542 25.86 7.02 17.63
C PHE A 542 26.00 6.35 16.25
N ARG A 543 26.36 5.06 16.21
CA ARG A 543 26.55 4.31 14.95
C ARG A 543 25.26 3.73 14.38
N THR A 544 24.22 3.58 15.20
CA THR A 544 22.97 2.88 14.84
C THR A 544 21.79 3.82 14.57
N THR A 545 21.95 5.14 14.77
CA THR A 545 20.93 6.09 14.33
C THR A 545 20.76 5.96 12.82
N PRO A 546 19.55 5.60 12.35
CA PRO A 546 19.34 5.34 10.95
C PRO A 546 19.53 6.64 10.17
N THR A 547 20.65 6.73 9.45
CA THR A 547 20.96 7.78 8.47
C THR A 547 20.05 7.72 7.23
N SER A 548 19.00 6.90 7.27
CA SER A 548 18.09 6.63 6.18
C SER A 548 16.70 7.24 6.41
N ALA A 549 16.61 8.45 6.97
CA ALA A 549 15.45 9.28 6.72
C ALA A 549 15.49 9.73 5.25
N PRO A 550 14.43 9.56 4.45
CA PRO A 550 14.45 9.95 3.05
C PRO A 550 14.68 11.47 2.93
N PRO A 551 15.53 11.93 1.97
CA PRO A 551 15.81 13.35 1.74
C PRO A 551 14.63 14.16 1.16
N ASN A 552 13.48 13.53 0.89
CA ASN A 552 12.31 14.18 0.31
C ASN A 552 11.21 14.37 1.37
N PHE A 553 11.39 15.38 2.23
CA PHE A 553 10.33 15.91 3.08
C PHE A 553 10.17 17.43 2.88
N SER A 554 10.47 17.94 1.67
CA SER A 554 10.17 19.31 1.26
C SER A 554 8.71 19.52 0.83
N SER A 555 7.90 18.47 0.73
CA SER A 555 6.48 18.54 0.33
C SER A 555 5.48 18.65 1.48
N PHE A 556 5.94 18.76 2.74
CA PHE A 556 5.08 18.99 3.91
C PHE A 556 5.10 20.43 4.45
N ASN A 557 5.55 21.39 3.64
CA ASN A 557 5.34 22.83 3.88
C ASN A 557 3.85 23.27 3.85
N ASN A 558 2.89 22.34 3.79
CA ASN A 558 1.45 22.61 3.76
C ASN A 558 0.68 22.14 5.01
N ILE A 559 1.34 21.76 6.11
CA ILE A 559 0.64 21.60 7.42
C ILE A 559 0.28 22.96 8.06
N THR A 560 0.86 24.06 7.59
CA THR A 560 0.37 25.42 7.87
C THR A 560 -0.98 25.73 7.23
N THR A 561 -1.47 24.91 6.30
CA THR A 561 -2.78 25.12 5.65
C THR A 561 -3.93 24.49 6.43
N PHE A 562 -3.67 23.55 7.35
CA PHE A 562 -4.71 22.95 8.21
C PHE A 562 -5.06 23.82 9.43
N PHE A 563 -4.21 24.79 9.78
CA PHE A 563 -4.47 25.78 10.84
C PHE A 563 -4.87 27.17 10.29
N LYS A 564 -5.10 27.30 8.98
CA LYS A 564 -5.60 28.53 8.34
C LYS A 564 -7.07 28.51 7.91
N LEU A 565 -7.82 27.48 8.30
CA LEU A 565 -9.28 27.44 8.17
C LEU A 565 -9.87 27.17 9.56
N SER A 566 -9.93 28.26 10.32
CA SER A 566 -11.07 28.56 11.19
C SER A 566 -12.08 29.35 10.37
#